data_AF-A0AAP0R9E8-F1
#
_entry.id   AF-A0AAP0R9E8-F1
#
_cell.length_a   1.000
_cell.length_b   1.000
_cell.length_c   1.000
_cell.angle_alpha   90.00
_cell.angle_beta   90.00
_cell.angle_gamma   90.00
#
_symmetry.space_group_name_H-M   'P 1'
#
loop_
_entity.id
_entity.type
_entity.pdbx_description
1 polymer ?
#
loop_
_entity_poly.entity_id
_entity_poly.type
_entity_poly.pdbx_seq_one_letter_code
_entity_poly.pdbx_strand_id
1 'polypeptide(L)'
;MIFVRGTNGRDYGGKLVDDNMIVLRIRIREMRMLETDHAPPSGWMDWEKQYYAQYDSDVCAAVGLLQSHLMNMRPSLAIGVVLLTALSVPISTVVLMFHAVEIAKGMLSGIHLIKLK
;
A
#
# COMPACT_ATOMS: atom_id res chain seq x y z
N MET A 1 13.14 23.70 6.75
CA MET A 1 13.14 25.01 6.07
C MET A 1 12.34 24.85 4.78
N ILE A 2 11.07 25.26 4.76
CA ILE A 2 10.20 25.14 3.58
C ILE A 2 10.06 26.54 2.96
N PHE A 3 10.41 26.65 1.69
CA PHE A 3 10.42 27.89 0.91
C PHE A 3 8.97 28.24 0.50
N VAL A 4 8.39 29.28 1.10
CA VAL A 4 7.05 29.77 0.73
C VAL A 4 7.19 30.93 -0.24
N ARG A 5 6.95 30.64 -1.52
CA ARG A 5 6.89 31.63 -2.61
C ARG A 5 5.64 32.50 -2.43
N GLY A 6 5.85 33.81 -2.34
CA GLY A 6 4.82 34.79 -2.00
C GLY A 6 3.75 35.00 -3.07
N THR A 7 2.50 35.13 -2.62
CA THR A 7 1.40 35.75 -3.38
C THR A 7 0.60 36.67 -2.45
N ASN A 8 0.58 37.96 -2.82
CA ASN A 8 -0.41 39.01 -2.54
C ASN A 8 -1.37 38.87 -1.33
N GLY A 9 -0.93 39.38 -0.18
CA GLY A 9 -1.52 40.56 0.47
C GLY A 9 -2.93 40.56 1.12
N ARG A 10 -3.79 39.55 0.99
CA ARG A 10 -5.15 39.61 1.63
C ARG A 10 -5.62 38.39 2.43
N ASP A 11 -4.91 37.25 2.37
CA ASP A 11 -5.31 36.00 3.06
C ASP A 11 -4.47 35.64 4.29
N TYR A 12 -3.66 36.57 4.81
CA TYR A 12 -2.79 36.29 5.96
C TYR A 12 -3.58 35.96 7.23
N GLY A 13 -4.76 36.57 7.44
CA GLY A 13 -5.59 36.29 8.62
C GLY A 13 -6.23 34.90 8.59
N GLY A 14 -6.76 34.48 7.43
CA GLY A 14 -7.40 33.17 7.26
C GLY A 14 -6.41 32.02 7.39
N LYS A 15 -5.21 32.16 6.80
CA LYS A 15 -4.16 31.15 6.89
C LYS A 15 -3.63 30.97 8.32
N LEU A 16 -3.45 32.06 9.08
CA LEU A 16 -2.99 32.00 10.47
C LEU A 16 -4.03 31.32 11.38
N VAL A 17 -5.32 31.55 11.12
CA VAL A 17 -6.41 30.87 11.83
C VAL A 17 -6.44 29.38 11.47
N ASP A 18 -6.26 29.02 10.20
CA ASP A 18 -6.23 27.62 9.76
C ASP A 18 -5.04 26.85 10.36
N ASP A 19 -3.84 27.44 10.34
CA ASP A 19 -2.64 26.88 10.99
C ASP A 19 -2.89 26.65 12.50
N ASN A 20 -3.49 27.63 13.18
CA ASN A 20 -3.80 27.50 14.61
C ASN A 20 -4.92 26.46 14.87
N MET A 21 -5.87 26.32 13.94
CA MET A 21 -6.94 25.31 14.00
C MET A 21 -6.40 23.89 13.81
N ILE A 22 -5.41 23.72 12.93
CA ILE A 22 -4.69 22.44 12.76
C ILE A 22 -3.96 22.07 14.04
N VAL A 23 -3.21 23.01 14.64
CA VAL A 23 -2.50 22.79 15.91
C VAL A 23 -3.47 22.45 17.04
N LEU A 24 -4.62 23.13 17.12
CA LEU A 24 -5.68 22.83 18.08
C LEU A 24 -6.22 21.40 17.90
N ARG A 25 -6.52 20.98 16.67
CA ARG A 25 -6.99 19.62 16.38
C ARG A 25 -5.97 18.56 16.75
N ILE A 26 -4.68 18.82 16.47
CA ILE A 26 -3.58 17.94 16.86
C ILE A 26 -3.53 17.80 18.38
N ARG A 27 -3.52 18.91 19.12
CA ARG A 27 -3.46 18.88 20.59
C ARG A 27 -4.68 18.25 21.24
N ILE A 28 -5.88 18.49 20.70
CA ILE A 28 -7.11 17.82 21.18
C ILE A 28 -7.00 16.31 20.96
N ARG A 29 -6.47 15.88 19.80
CA ARG A 29 -6.28 14.46 19.50
C ARG A 29 -5.20 13.84 20.37
N GLU A 30 -4.09 14.51 20.58
CA GLU A 30 -3.01 14.10 21.50
C GLU A 30 -3.52 13.98 22.94
N MET A 31 -4.20 15.01 23.46
CA MET A 31 -4.79 14.96 24.80
C MET A 31 -5.86 13.87 24.91
N ARG A 32 -6.70 13.67 23.89
CA ARG A 32 -7.65 12.54 23.86
C ARG A 32 -6.94 11.19 23.86
N MET A 33 -5.82 11.03 23.16
CA MET A 33 -5.02 9.80 23.19
C MET A 33 -4.30 9.58 24.52
N LEU A 34 -4.07 10.66 25.29
CA LEU A 34 -3.48 10.62 26.63
C LEU A 34 -4.53 10.36 27.72
N GLU A 35 -5.75 10.88 27.54
CA GLU A 35 -6.90 10.72 28.46
C GLU A 35 -7.60 9.36 28.26
N THR A 36 -7.68 8.89 27.01
CA THR A 36 -8.10 7.53 26.70
C THR A 36 -6.86 6.65 26.80
N ASP A 37 -6.70 5.96 27.92
CA ASP A 37 -5.56 5.13 28.35
C ASP A 37 -5.05 4.13 27.28
N HIS A 38 -4.45 4.61 26.18
CA HIS A 38 -4.02 3.87 24.97
C HIS A 38 -4.85 2.61 24.66
N ALA A 39 -6.16 2.69 24.92
CA ALA A 39 -6.95 1.49 25.10
C ALA A 39 -7.21 0.89 23.72
N PRO A 40 -6.78 -0.35 23.46
CA PRO A 40 -7.02 -0.96 22.18
C PRO A 40 -8.54 -1.13 21.98
N PRO A 41 -9.04 -0.98 20.75
CA PRO A 41 -10.47 -1.08 20.48
C PRO A 41 -11.05 -2.40 21.03
N SER A 42 -12.25 -2.34 21.61
CA SER A 42 -12.86 -3.48 22.30
C SER A 42 -13.09 -4.72 21.42
N GLY A 43 -13.10 -4.54 20.09
CA GLY A 43 -13.25 -5.62 19.10
C GLY A 43 -11.96 -6.34 18.69
N TRP A 44 -10.80 -5.94 19.23
CA TRP A 44 -9.51 -6.55 18.90
C TRP A 44 -9.26 -7.82 19.72
N MET A 45 -8.59 -8.80 19.14
CA MET A 45 -8.14 -10.00 19.85
C MET A 45 -7.06 -9.66 20.87
N ASP A 46 -6.96 -10.44 21.95
CA ASP A 46 -6.07 -10.11 23.07
C ASP A 46 -4.58 -10.07 22.70
N TRP A 47 -4.16 -10.79 21.65
CA TRP A 47 -2.81 -10.70 21.11
C TRP A 47 -2.58 -9.42 20.29
N GLU A 48 -3.60 -8.89 19.61
CA GLU A 48 -3.53 -7.62 18.86
C GLU A 48 -3.44 -6.45 19.84
N LYS A 49 -4.15 -6.54 20.97
CA LYS A 49 -4.11 -5.58 22.07
C LYS A 49 -2.70 -5.44 22.67
N GLN A 50 -1.95 -6.54 22.78
CA GLN A 50 -0.57 -6.53 23.29
C GLN A 50 0.40 -5.77 22.39
N TYR A 51 0.11 -5.68 21.09
CA TYR A 51 0.96 -5.00 20.11
C TYR A 51 0.48 -3.59 19.74
N TYR A 52 -0.63 -3.14 20.30
CA TYR A 52 -1.29 -1.87 19.94
C TYR A 52 -0.40 -0.65 20.17
N ALA A 53 0.35 -0.60 21.28
CA ALA A 53 1.23 0.52 21.60
C ALA A 53 2.41 0.66 20.61
N GLN A 54 2.89 -0.47 20.08
CA GLN A 54 4.01 -0.50 19.13
C GLN A 54 3.52 -0.30 17.68
N TYR A 55 2.28 -0.70 17.38
CA TYR A 55 1.69 -0.67 16.04
C TYR A 55 1.69 0.72 15.40
N ASP A 56 1.28 1.75 16.13
CA ASP A 56 1.20 3.11 15.58
C ASP A 56 2.59 3.66 15.18
N SER A 57 3.59 3.45 16.05
CA SER A 57 4.99 3.84 15.80
C SER A 57 5.58 3.09 14.60
N ASP A 58 5.39 1.76 14.55
CA ASP A 58 5.95 0.92 13.49
C ASP A 58 5.28 1.20 12.13
N VAL A 59 3.96 1.40 12.12
CA VAL A 59 3.23 1.77 10.91
C VAL A 59 3.63 3.16 10.44
N CYS A 60 3.74 4.14 11.34
CA CYS A 60 4.17 5.50 10.99
C CYS A 60 5.59 5.50 10.42
N ALA A 61 6.52 4.75 11.03
CA ALA A 61 7.88 4.59 10.55
C ALA A 61 7.93 3.90 9.18
N ALA A 62 7.19 2.79 9.00
CA ALA A 62 7.12 2.07 7.74
C ALA A 62 6.53 2.93 6.61
N VAL A 63 5.46 3.68 6.90
CA VAL A 63 4.84 4.61 5.94
C VAL A 63 5.78 5.77 5.62
N GLY A 64 6.49 6.32 6.61
CA GLY A 64 7.49 7.38 6.40
C GLY A 64 8.66 6.91 5.55
N LEU A 65 9.16 5.69 5.78
CA LEU A 65 10.19 5.05 4.95
C LEU A 65 9.68 4.82 3.54
N LEU A 66 8.48 4.26 3.38
CA LEU A 66 7.86 4.04 2.09
C LEU A 66 7.65 5.35 1.33
N GLN A 67 7.16 6.39 1.99
CA GLN A 67 6.97 7.70 1.41
C GLN A 67 8.31 8.32 0.99
N SER A 68 9.34 8.24 1.83
CA SER A 68 10.68 8.71 1.49
C SER A 68 11.25 7.94 0.30
N HIS A 69 11.01 6.63 0.24
CA HIS A 69 11.45 5.78 -0.84
C HIS A 69 10.70 6.13 -2.14
N LEU A 70 9.38 6.33 -2.08
CA LEU A 70 8.56 6.75 -3.23
C LEU A 70 8.91 8.16 -3.72
N MET A 71 9.28 9.09 -2.83
CA MET A 71 9.72 10.43 -3.21
C MET A 71 11.13 10.42 -3.83
N ASN A 72 11.98 9.48 -3.42
CA ASN A 72 13.34 9.32 -3.97
C ASN A 72 13.38 8.44 -5.23
N MET A 73 12.45 7.51 -5.38
CA MET A 73 12.32 6.64 -6.54
C MET A 73 11.76 7.46 -7.71
N ARG A 74 12.48 7.47 -8.84
CA ARG A 74 11.91 8.00 -10.08
C ARG A 74 10.59 7.26 -10.35
N PRO A 75 9.47 7.95 -10.64
CA PRO A 75 8.16 7.31 -10.82
C PRO A 75 8.15 6.13 -11.80
N SER A 76 9.12 6.09 -12.73
CA SER A 76 9.36 4.96 -13.64
C SER A 76 9.67 3.62 -12.97
N LEU A 77 10.35 3.61 -11.82
CA LEU A 77 10.74 2.37 -11.13
C LEU A 77 9.54 1.69 -10.46
N ALA A 78 8.67 2.47 -9.81
CA ALA A 78 7.43 1.95 -9.23
C ALA A 78 6.51 1.37 -10.31
N ILE A 79 6.35 2.08 -11.43
CA ILE A 79 5.60 1.60 -12.60
C ILE A 79 6.23 0.31 -13.15
N GLY A 80 7.57 0.25 -13.22
CA GLY A 80 8.29 -0.94 -13.67
C GLY A 80 8.03 -2.18 -12.79
N VAL A 81 8.06 -2.02 -11.46
CA VAL A 81 7.76 -3.12 -10.53
C VAL A 81 6.30 -3.56 -10.66
N VAL A 82 5.35 -2.62 -10.67
CA VAL A 82 3.93 -2.92 -10.84
C VAL A 82 3.68 -3.65 -12.16
N LEU A 83 4.31 -3.20 -13.25
CA LEU A 83 4.18 -3.83 -14.57
C LEU A 83 4.80 -5.23 -14.58
N LEU A 84 5.98 -5.43 -13.99
CA LEU A 84 6.61 -6.75 -13.88
C LEU A 84 5.73 -7.72 -13.08
N THR A 85 5.17 -7.27 -11.96
CA THR A 85 4.26 -8.09 -11.15
C THR A 85 2.95 -8.38 -11.90
N ALA A 86 2.41 -7.40 -12.62
CA ALA A 86 1.18 -7.58 -13.41
C ALA A 86 1.38 -8.52 -14.61
N LEU A 87 2.58 -8.54 -15.20
CA LEU A 87 2.90 -9.40 -16.35
C LEU A 87 3.34 -10.81 -15.96
N SER A 88 3.86 -11.03 -14.75
CA SER A 88 4.31 -12.37 -14.32
C SER A 88 3.17 -13.40 -14.34
N VAL A 89 2.00 -13.00 -13.85
CA VAL A 89 0.79 -13.84 -13.78
C VAL A 89 0.28 -14.25 -15.18
N PRO A 90 0.00 -13.33 -16.13
CA PRO A 90 -0.46 -13.71 -17.46
C PRO A 90 0.60 -14.49 -18.25
N ILE A 91 1.89 -14.16 -18.12
CA ILE A 91 2.97 -14.92 -18.78
C ILE A 91 2.98 -16.38 -18.30
N SER A 92 2.95 -16.60 -16.99
CA SER A 92 2.88 -17.96 -16.42
C SER A 92 1.61 -18.71 -16.89
N THR A 93 0.48 -18.01 -16.91
CA THR A 93 -0.81 -18.58 -17.34
C THR A 93 -0.78 -19.04 -18.81
N VAL A 94 -0.20 -18.23 -19.71
CA VAL A 94 -0.06 -18.58 -21.13
C VAL A 94 0.83 -19.80 -21.33
N VAL A 95 1.96 -19.87 -20.61
CA VAL A 95 2.88 -21.01 -20.68
C VAL A 95 2.19 -22.31 -20.23
N LEU A 96 1.43 -22.26 -19.13
CA LEU A 96 0.66 -23.40 -18.64
C LEU A 96 -0.41 -23.84 -19.64
N MET A 97 -1.15 -22.89 -20.23
CA MET A 97 -2.14 -23.19 -21.26
C MET A 97 -1.50 -23.88 -22.48
N PHE A 98 -0.33 -23.40 -22.93
CA PHE A 98 0.36 -23.98 -24.08
C PHE A 98 0.75 -25.44 -23.82
N HIS A 99 1.33 -25.72 -22.65
CA HIS A 99 1.68 -27.08 -22.25
C HIS A 99 0.45 -27.98 -22.12
N ALA A 100 -0.65 -27.47 -21.56
CA ALA A 100 -1.90 -28.22 -21.44
C ALA A 100 -2.47 -28.61 -22.81
N VAL A 101 -2.44 -27.70 -23.79
CA VAL A 101 -2.89 -27.98 -25.17
C VAL A 101 -1.99 -29.01 -25.85
N GLU A 102 -0.67 -28.92 -25.66
CA GLU A 102 0.28 -29.86 -26.25
C GLU A 102 0.07 -31.29 -25.72
N ILE A 103 -0.11 -31.43 -24.39
CA ILE A 103 -0.45 -32.71 -23.76
C ILE A 103 -1.79 -33.24 -24.28
N ALA A 104 -2.82 -32.39 -24.36
CA ALA A 104 -4.13 -32.79 -24.88
C ALA A 104 -4.07 -33.28 -26.33
N LYS A 105 -3.28 -32.61 -27.19
CA LYS A 105 -3.05 -33.06 -28.58
C LYS A 105 -2.31 -34.38 -28.63
N GLY A 106 -1.31 -34.58 -27.77
CA GLY A 106 -0.58 -35.85 -27.65
C GLY A 106 -1.49 -37.02 -27.26
N MET A 107 -2.34 -36.82 -26.24
CA MET A 107 -3.32 -37.82 -25.81
C MET A 107 -4.35 -38.14 -26.91
N LEU A 108 -4.88 -37.11 -27.59
CA LEU A 108 -5.84 -37.29 -28.67
C LEU A 108 -5.25 -38.08 -29.84
N SER A 109 -4.00 -37.78 -30.22
CA SER A 109 -3.25 -38.52 -31.24
C SER A 109 -3.01 -39.97 -30.81
N GLY A 110 -2.62 -40.21 -29.56
CA GLY A 110 -2.44 -41.56 -29.01
C GLY A 110 -3.73 -42.38 -29.04
N ILE A 111 -4.87 -41.78 -28.67
CA ILE A 111 -6.18 -42.45 -28.72
C ILE A 111 -6.56 -42.80 -30.16
N HIS A 112 -6.32 -41.91 -31.13
CA HIS A 112 -6.58 -42.17 -32.54
C HIS A 112 -5.69 -43.28 -33.11
N LEU A 113 -4.43 -43.34 -32.70
CA LEU A 113 -3.48 -44.38 -33.11
C LEU A 113 -3.87 -45.77 -32.54
N ILE A 114 -4.35 -45.81 -31.29
CA ILE A 114 -4.84 -47.04 -30.64
C ILE A 114 -6.16 -47.52 -31.27
N LYS A 115 -7.01 -46.60 -31.75
CA LYS A 115 -8.27 -46.92 -32.43
C LYS A 115 -8.10 -47.48 -33.85
N LEU A 116 -6.95 -47.28 -34.49
CA LEU A 116 -6.69 -47.69 -35.89
C LEU A 116 -5.88 -48.99 -36.03
N LYS A 117 -5.45 -49.59 -34.91
CA LYS A 117 -4.70 -50.85 -34.84
C LYS A 117 -5.57 -51.94 -34.21
#